data_AF-A0A0X8FFQ2-F1
#
_entry.id   AF-A0A0X8FFQ2-F1
#
_cell.length_a   1.000
_cell.length_b   1.000
_cell.length_c   1.000
_cell.angle_alpha   90.00
_cell.angle_beta   90.00
_cell.angle_gamma   90.00
#
_symmetry.space_group_name_H-M   'P 1'
#
loop_
_entity.id
_entity.type
_entity.pdbx_description
1 polymer ?
#
loop_
_entity_poly.entity_id
_entity_poly.type
_entity_poly.pdbx_seq_one_letter_code
_entity_poly.pdbx_strand_id
1 'polypeptide(L)'
;MKRWLRIALIGIVMSALQLVFDLFLPNPSFQGILPPSPLLEAGNYPYLAFLVGWLVFSLMTAGYELIDLRLPGTKRYKTWVYLACELVVFILYLCEPLPHRLPVDYFLNSLKAVLIFMVQGALIEKLLATKRQHYQRKPFIYNRALVVYTLSMVIFRFFAYRGLDIYSLGNDNLTISLLWAAMLGLTMGGVFCVLQRYLRRQDKKGKNYQFTWGFFAPAVLAYHAFFALRYEIALVDVVSRAGVDIMAVFLATWIVLHWQIDELAGIKQKPTVSGEI
;
A
#
# COMPACT_ATOMS: atom_id res chain seq x y z
N MET A 1 -15.93 -23.63 4.08
CA MET A 1 -15.90 -22.41 3.23
C MET A 1 -14.55 -22.29 2.54
N LYS A 2 -14.52 -22.16 1.21
CA LYS A 2 -13.29 -21.96 0.42
C LYS A 2 -12.59 -20.66 0.87
N ARG A 3 -11.25 -20.59 0.78
CA ARG A 3 -10.49 -19.41 1.25
C ARG A 3 -10.92 -18.11 0.58
N TRP A 4 -11.14 -18.12 -0.73
CA TRP A 4 -11.60 -16.95 -1.48
C TRP A 4 -12.94 -16.39 -0.98
N LEU A 5 -13.85 -17.24 -0.49
CA LEU A 5 -15.11 -16.80 0.13
C LEU A 5 -14.88 -16.07 1.46
N ARG A 6 -13.87 -16.50 2.24
CA ARG A 6 -13.49 -15.81 3.49
C ARG A 6 -12.88 -14.44 3.18
N ILE A 7 -12.04 -14.35 2.14
CA ILE A 7 -11.49 -13.08 1.66
C ILE A 7 -12.62 -12.14 1.23
N ALA A 8 -13.55 -12.61 0.40
CA ALA A 8 -14.69 -11.82 -0.04
C ALA A 8 -15.57 -11.35 1.13
N LEU A 9 -15.80 -12.22 2.13
CA LEU A 9 -16.54 -11.88 3.34
C LEU A 9 -15.84 -10.77 4.15
N ILE A 10 -14.52 -10.85 4.31
CA ILE A 10 -13.76 -9.80 4.99
C ILE A 10 -13.88 -8.47 4.23
N GLY A 11 -13.77 -8.51 2.90
CA GLY A 11 -13.97 -7.34 2.06
C GLY A 11 -15.36 -6.71 2.22
N ILE A 12 -16.42 -7.52 2.31
CA ILE A 12 -17.80 -7.04 2.57
C ILE A 12 -17.86 -6.29 3.91
N VAL A 13 -17.33 -6.89 4.98
CA VAL A 13 -17.37 -6.28 6.32
C VAL A 13 -16.58 -4.98 6.35
N MET A 14 -15.38 -4.95 5.77
CA MET A 14 -14.58 -3.74 5.67
C MET A 14 -15.28 -2.64 4.87
N SER A 15 -15.91 -3.01 3.75
CA SER A 15 -16.61 -2.05 2.91
C SER A 15 -17.85 -1.47 3.59
N ALA A 16 -18.59 -2.29 4.33
CA ALA A 16 -19.71 -1.82 5.13
C ALA A 16 -19.25 -0.84 6.22
N LEU A 17 -18.14 -1.15 6.91
CA LEU A 17 -17.58 -0.27 7.93
C LEU A 17 -17.08 1.06 7.34
N GLN A 18 -16.38 1.02 6.21
CA GLN A 18 -15.96 2.22 5.49
C GLN A 18 -17.18 3.09 5.15
N LEU A 19 -18.23 2.50 4.60
CA LEU A 19 -19.46 3.23 4.26
C LEU A 19 -20.13 3.84 5.51
N VAL A 20 -20.20 3.10 6.63
CA VAL A 20 -20.70 3.65 7.90
C VAL A 20 -19.86 4.86 8.31
N PHE A 21 -18.53 4.78 8.28
CA PHE A 21 -17.70 5.93 8.64
C PHE A 21 -17.84 7.12 7.69
N ASP A 22 -18.03 6.88 6.39
CA ASP A 22 -18.21 7.95 5.41
C ASP A 22 -19.57 8.66 5.57
N LEU A 23 -20.61 7.94 6.00
CA LEU A 23 -21.96 8.49 6.23
C LEU A 23 -22.09 9.18 7.59
N PHE A 24 -21.55 8.58 8.66
CA PHE A 24 -21.75 9.06 10.03
C PHE A 24 -20.64 9.97 10.54
N LEU A 25 -19.45 9.92 9.94
CA LEU A 25 -18.32 10.78 10.28
C LEU A 25 -17.77 11.47 9.02
N PRO A 26 -18.58 12.25 8.28
CA PRO A 26 -18.13 12.88 7.04
C PRO A 26 -16.96 13.84 7.33
N ASN A 27 -16.00 13.90 6.40
CA ASN A 27 -14.92 14.86 6.52
C ASN A 27 -15.45 16.28 6.24
N PRO A 28 -15.04 17.29 7.02
CA PRO A 28 -15.40 18.69 6.80
C PRO A 28 -14.66 19.34 5.61
N SER A 29 -13.92 18.55 4.80
CA SER A 29 -13.05 18.98 3.71
C SER A 29 -13.60 20.16 2.89
N PHE A 30 -12.70 21.06 2.50
CA PHE A 30 -13.08 22.34 1.91
C PHE A 30 -13.65 22.17 0.49
N GLN A 31 -14.97 22.01 0.42
CA GLN A 31 -15.73 21.77 -0.82
C GLN A 31 -15.60 22.91 -1.85
N GLY A 32 -15.12 24.09 -1.42
CA GLY A 32 -14.88 25.23 -2.31
C GLY A 32 -13.67 25.07 -3.25
N ILE A 33 -12.75 24.13 -3.01
CA ILE A 33 -11.59 23.87 -3.88
C ILE A 33 -11.79 22.65 -4.77
N LEU A 34 -12.49 21.62 -4.26
CA LEU A 34 -12.74 20.39 -5.00
C LEU A 34 -14.21 19.98 -4.79
N PRO A 35 -15.06 20.13 -5.84
CA PRO A 35 -16.48 19.86 -5.70
C PRO A 35 -16.76 18.37 -5.48
N PRO A 36 -17.94 18.04 -4.91
CA PRO A 36 -18.37 16.67 -4.77
C PRO A 36 -18.53 16.00 -6.14
N SER A 37 -18.32 14.69 -6.22
CA SER A 37 -18.54 13.98 -7.47
C SER A 37 -20.02 14.01 -7.89
N PRO A 38 -20.33 13.98 -9.21
CA PRO A 38 -21.70 13.82 -9.69
C PRO A 38 -22.39 12.55 -9.17
N LEU A 39 -21.60 11.53 -8.80
CA LEU A 39 -22.08 10.28 -8.21
C LEU A 39 -22.60 10.47 -6.78
N LEU A 40 -21.99 11.40 -6.04
CA LEU A 40 -22.45 11.82 -4.72
C LEU A 40 -23.76 12.60 -4.83
N GLU A 41 -23.85 13.52 -5.79
CA GLU A 41 -25.04 14.33 -6.04
C GLU A 41 -26.24 13.50 -6.53
N ALA A 42 -25.99 12.50 -7.38
CA ALA A 42 -27.02 11.60 -7.88
C ALA A 42 -27.53 10.58 -6.83
N GLY A 43 -27.01 10.59 -5.60
CA GLY A 43 -27.40 9.66 -4.53
C GLY A 43 -26.91 8.21 -4.70
N ASN A 44 -26.12 7.93 -5.73
CA ASN A 44 -25.61 6.58 -6.03
C ASN A 44 -24.34 6.21 -5.23
N TYR A 45 -23.76 7.17 -4.53
CA TYR A 45 -22.51 7.00 -3.79
C TYR A 45 -22.50 5.80 -2.83
N PRO A 46 -23.50 5.53 -1.98
CA PRO A 46 -23.44 4.41 -1.04
C PRO A 46 -23.26 3.04 -1.73
N TYR A 47 -23.96 2.83 -2.85
CA TYR A 47 -23.88 1.59 -3.61
C TYR A 47 -22.53 1.40 -4.29
N LEU A 48 -22.01 2.47 -4.92
CA LEU A 48 -20.73 2.44 -5.61
C LEU A 48 -19.55 2.36 -4.64
N ALA A 49 -19.59 3.11 -3.53
CA ALA A 49 -18.61 3.05 -2.47
C ALA A 49 -18.55 1.65 -1.84
N PHE A 50 -19.71 1.01 -1.65
CA PHE A 50 -19.76 -0.37 -1.17
C PHE A 50 -19.19 -1.36 -2.20
N LEU A 51 -19.55 -1.25 -3.48
CA LEU A 51 -19.06 -2.17 -4.50
C LEU A 51 -17.55 -2.06 -4.69
N VAL A 52 -17.05 -0.82 -4.83
CA VAL A 52 -15.62 -0.54 -4.99
C VAL A 52 -14.87 -0.97 -3.73
N GLY A 53 -15.37 -0.59 -2.55
CA GLY A 53 -14.78 -0.97 -1.27
C GLY A 53 -14.69 -2.48 -1.10
N TRP A 54 -15.75 -3.22 -1.43
CA TRP A 54 -15.74 -4.68 -1.38
C TRP A 54 -14.64 -5.28 -2.25
N LEU A 55 -14.50 -4.81 -3.50
CA LEU A 55 -13.48 -5.29 -4.41
C LEU A 55 -12.06 -5.00 -3.89
N VAL A 56 -11.77 -3.75 -3.53
CA VAL A 56 -10.42 -3.35 -3.14
C VAL A 56 -10.01 -3.94 -1.79
N PHE A 57 -10.91 -3.99 -0.80
CA PHE A 57 -10.63 -4.62 0.48
C PHE A 57 -10.50 -6.14 0.38
N SER A 58 -11.17 -6.78 -0.58
CA SER A 58 -10.94 -8.19 -0.89
C SER A 58 -9.55 -8.42 -1.49
N LEU A 59 -9.10 -7.56 -2.42
CA LEU A 59 -7.76 -7.64 -3.01
C LEU A 59 -6.67 -7.41 -1.96
N MET A 60 -6.85 -6.39 -1.12
CA MET A 60 -6.01 -6.12 0.04
C MET A 60 -5.94 -7.34 0.96
N THR A 61 -7.08 -7.90 1.35
CA THR A 61 -7.10 -9.13 2.17
C THR A 61 -6.46 -10.34 1.48
N ALA A 62 -6.56 -10.46 0.16
CA ALA A 62 -5.86 -11.50 -0.61
C ALA A 62 -4.33 -11.35 -0.55
N GLY A 63 -3.82 -10.14 -0.36
CA GLY A 63 -2.41 -9.85 -0.12
C GLY A 63 -1.83 -10.63 1.06
N TYR A 64 -2.62 -10.93 2.10
CA TYR A 64 -2.20 -11.75 3.24
C TYR A 64 -1.80 -13.17 2.82
N GLU A 65 -2.45 -13.75 1.80
CA GLU A 65 -2.12 -15.09 1.32
C GLU A 65 -0.72 -15.19 0.71
N LEU A 66 -0.15 -14.06 0.28
CA LEU A 66 1.20 -14.00 -0.26
C LEU A 66 2.25 -14.34 0.80
N ILE A 67 1.93 -14.20 2.10
CA ILE A 67 2.90 -14.36 3.19
C ILE A 67 2.51 -15.36 4.28
N ASP A 68 1.22 -15.71 4.44
CA ASP A 68 0.67 -16.52 5.55
C ASP A 68 1.49 -17.77 5.90
N LEU A 69 1.90 -18.53 4.88
CA LEU A 69 2.55 -19.82 5.06
C LEU A 69 4.05 -19.72 5.41
N ARG A 70 4.69 -18.56 5.21
CA ARG A 70 6.15 -18.39 5.37
C ARG A 70 6.54 -17.39 6.45
N LEU A 71 5.64 -16.48 6.82
CA LEU A 71 5.84 -15.62 7.98
C LEU A 71 5.86 -16.50 9.25
N PRO A 72 6.91 -16.48 10.09
CA PRO A 72 6.97 -17.29 11.31
C PRO A 72 6.10 -16.73 12.41
N GLY A 73 5.91 -17.50 13.48
CA GLY A 73 5.22 -17.05 14.69
C GLY A 73 3.75 -17.46 14.77
N THR A 74 3.07 -16.87 15.75
CA THR A 74 1.64 -17.13 16.02
C THR A 74 0.75 -16.53 14.94
N LYS A 75 -0.49 -17.03 14.82
CA LYS A 75 -1.50 -16.45 13.91
C LYS A 75 -1.63 -14.94 14.10
N ARG A 76 -1.67 -14.53 15.37
CA ARG A 76 -1.69 -13.13 15.79
C ARG A 76 -0.50 -12.35 15.25
N TYR A 77 0.73 -12.78 15.57
CA TYR A 77 1.94 -12.08 15.12
C TYR A 77 1.97 -11.88 13.60
N LYS A 78 1.66 -12.94 12.84
CA LYS A 78 1.65 -12.87 11.37
C LYS A 78 0.67 -11.83 10.84
N THR A 79 -0.53 -11.84 11.41
CA THR A 79 -1.62 -10.95 11.02
C THR A 79 -1.27 -9.50 11.33
N TRP A 80 -0.73 -9.22 12.52
CA TRP A 80 -0.36 -7.85 12.89
C TRP A 80 0.82 -7.30 12.10
N VAL A 81 1.80 -8.13 11.71
CA VAL A 81 2.89 -7.69 10.83
C VAL A 81 2.35 -7.31 9.44
N TYR A 82 1.47 -8.15 8.87
CA TYR A 82 0.80 -7.84 7.61
C TYR A 82 0.04 -6.52 7.70
N LEU A 83 -0.81 -6.42 8.73
CA LEU A 83 -1.70 -5.28 8.93
C LEU A 83 -0.92 -3.99 9.17
N ALA A 84 0.15 -4.03 9.95
CA ALA A 84 0.99 -2.86 10.19
C ALA A 84 1.64 -2.36 8.89
N CYS A 85 2.11 -3.27 8.03
CA CYS A 85 2.66 -2.92 6.73
C CYS A 85 1.61 -2.31 5.80
N GLU A 86 0.40 -2.84 5.78
CA GLU A 86 -0.68 -2.33 4.93
C GLU A 86 -1.22 -0.99 5.45
N LEU A 87 -1.43 -0.89 6.76
CA LEU A 87 -1.97 0.30 7.44
C LEU A 87 -1.04 1.51 7.31
N VAL A 88 0.28 1.34 7.49
CA VAL A 88 1.21 2.47 7.40
C VAL A 88 1.23 3.07 5.99
N VAL A 89 1.13 2.23 4.95
CA VAL A 89 1.04 2.67 3.56
C VAL A 89 -0.28 3.42 3.34
N PHE A 90 -1.39 2.84 3.81
CA PHE A 90 -2.71 3.45 3.65
C PHE A 90 -2.82 4.80 4.36
N ILE A 91 -2.32 4.92 5.59
CA ILE A 91 -2.27 6.18 6.35
C ILE A 91 -1.45 7.24 5.59
N LEU A 92 -0.31 6.89 5.01
CA LEU A 92 0.48 7.87 4.26
C LEU A 92 -0.29 8.45 3.06
N TYR A 93 -1.08 7.64 2.36
CA TYR A 93 -1.99 8.14 1.32
C TYR A 93 -3.09 9.05 1.89
N LEU A 94 -3.68 8.68 3.02
CA LEU A 94 -4.65 9.55 3.72
C LEU A 94 -4.03 10.85 4.25
N CYS A 95 -2.71 10.89 4.39
CA CYS A 95 -1.91 12.05 4.75
C CYS A 95 -1.19 12.70 3.56
N GLU A 96 -1.55 12.35 2.32
CA GLU A 96 -1.11 13.08 1.13
C GLU A 96 -1.51 14.56 1.26
N PRO A 97 -0.55 15.50 1.14
CA PRO A 97 -0.85 16.91 1.29
C PRO A 97 -1.58 17.39 0.03
N LEU A 98 -2.87 17.75 0.17
CA LEU A 98 -3.74 18.17 -0.93
C LEU A 98 -4.46 19.47 -0.60
N PRO A 99 -4.74 20.33 -1.60
CA PRO A 99 -5.33 21.67 -1.37
C PRO A 99 -6.65 21.69 -0.60
N HIS A 100 -7.52 20.69 -0.79
CA HIS A 100 -8.84 20.63 -0.17
C HIS A 100 -8.83 20.06 1.27
N ARG A 101 -7.69 19.55 1.75
CA ARG A 101 -7.61 18.85 3.04
C ARG A 101 -7.38 19.81 4.19
N LEU A 102 -8.22 19.67 5.21
CA LEU A 102 -8.04 20.35 6.49
C LEU A 102 -7.18 19.52 7.45
N PRO A 103 -6.49 20.13 8.42
CA PRO A 103 -5.69 19.39 9.41
C PRO A 103 -6.47 18.29 10.14
N VAL A 104 -7.76 18.52 10.41
CA VAL A 104 -8.65 17.55 11.05
C VAL A 104 -8.93 16.33 10.19
N ASP A 105 -8.89 16.47 8.86
CA ASP A 105 -9.14 15.37 7.91
C ASP A 105 -8.03 14.32 8.03
N TYR A 106 -6.78 14.72 8.24
CA TYR A 106 -5.66 13.79 8.43
C TYR A 106 -5.89 12.90 9.64
N PHE A 107 -6.33 13.49 10.76
CA PHE A 107 -6.61 12.75 11.98
C PHE A 107 -7.82 11.82 11.83
N LEU A 108 -8.95 12.34 11.36
CA LEU A 108 -10.19 11.57 11.22
C LEU A 108 -10.02 10.41 10.24
N ASN A 109 -9.40 10.63 9.08
CA ASN A 109 -9.18 9.57 8.11
C ASN A 109 -8.22 8.50 8.64
N SER A 110 -7.14 8.90 9.31
CA SER A 110 -6.21 7.95 9.95
C SER A 110 -6.92 7.12 11.03
N LEU A 111 -7.77 7.75 11.84
CA LEU A 111 -8.54 7.06 12.87
C LEU A 111 -9.51 6.02 12.26
N LYS A 112 -10.27 6.42 11.22
CA LYS A 112 -11.14 5.50 10.48
C LYS A 112 -10.37 4.31 9.92
N ALA A 113 -9.22 4.56 9.29
CA ALA A 113 -8.36 3.51 8.76
C ALA A 113 -7.89 2.54 9.84
N VAL A 114 -7.41 3.05 10.99
CA VAL A 114 -7.02 2.20 12.13
C VAL A 114 -8.17 1.31 12.57
N LEU A 115 -9.38 1.85 12.73
CA LEU A 115 -10.56 1.08 13.14
C LEU A 115 -10.92 -0.03 12.13
N ILE A 116 -10.95 0.30 10.83
CA ILE A 116 -11.25 -0.67 9.76
C ILE A 116 -10.21 -1.78 9.73
N PHE A 117 -8.93 -1.43 9.80
CA PHE A 117 -7.83 -2.38 9.74
C PHE A 117 -7.77 -3.26 10.99
N MET A 118 -8.12 -2.75 12.17
CA MET A 118 -8.25 -3.61 13.37
C MET A 118 -9.30 -4.71 13.17
N VAL A 119 -10.45 -4.38 12.56
CA VAL A 119 -11.48 -5.38 12.23
C VAL A 119 -10.96 -6.37 11.18
N GLN A 120 -10.31 -5.88 10.11
CA GLN A 120 -9.68 -6.73 9.11
C GLN A 120 -8.68 -7.71 9.74
N GLY A 121 -7.79 -7.22 10.61
CA GLY A 121 -6.82 -8.03 11.33
C GLY A 121 -7.49 -9.12 12.18
N ALA A 122 -8.51 -8.77 12.97
CA ALA A 122 -9.24 -9.74 13.77
C ALA A 122 -9.89 -10.84 12.90
N LEU A 123 -10.45 -10.47 11.75
CA LEU A 123 -11.06 -11.43 10.83
C LEU A 123 -10.03 -12.28 10.09
N ILE A 124 -8.90 -11.71 9.67
CA ILE A 124 -7.79 -12.47 9.06
C ILE A 124 -7.26 -13.51 10.06
N GLU A 125 -7.02 -13.12 11.31
CA GLU A 125 -6.51 -14.01 12.35
C GLU A 125 -7.46 -15.19 12.59
N LYS A 126 -8.77 -14.91 12.66
CA LYS A 126 -9.81 -15.92 12.91
C LYS A 126 -10.06 -16.83 11.72
N LEU A 127 -10.12 -16.27 10.50
CA LEU A 127 -10.65 -16.96 9.32
C LEU A 127 -9.56 -17.46 8.36
N LEU A 128 -8.41 -16.78 8.26
CA LEU A 128 -7.40 -17.06 7.23
C LEU A 128 -6.06 -17.55 7.78
N ALA A 129 -5.63 -17.05 8.95
CA ALA A 129 -4.29 -17.28 9.46
C ALA A 129 -4.03 -18.76 9.83
N THR A 130 -2.91 -19.28 9.37
CA THR A 130 -2.51 -20.68 9.58
C THR A 130 -1.30 -20.78 10.52
N LYS A 131 -1.34 -21.76 11.45
CA LYS A 131 -0.17 -22.14 12.26
C LYS A 131 0.81 -22.89 11.36
N ARG A 132 1.83 -22.21 10.82
CA ARG A 132 2.91 -22.86 10.04
C ARG A 132 4.26 -22.22 10.37
N GLN A 133 5.30 -23.05 10.49
CA GLN A 133 6.59 -22.71 11.09
C GLN A 133 7.79 -22.79 10.14
N HIS A 134 7.60 -22.82 8.82
CA HIS A 134 8.77 -22.84 7.93
C HIS A 134 9.38 -21.45 7.77
N TYR A 135 10.47 -21.24 8.50
CA TYR A 135 11.28 -20.04 8.46
C TYR A 135 12.65 -20.33 7.86
N GLN A 136 13.10 -19.48 6.95
CA GLN A 136 14.51 -19.40 6.57
C GLN A 136 15.02 -18.00 6.96
N ARG A 137 16.07 -17.94 7.79
CA ARG A 137 16.73 -16.69 8.17
C ARG A 137 17.34 -16.04 6.92
N LYS A 138 16.89 -14.82 6.60
CA LYS A 138 17.53 -13.90 5.64
C LYS A 138 17.78 -12.57 6.36
N PRO A 139 18.83 -11.80 6.01
CA PRO A 139 19.13 -10.52 6.65
C PRO A 139 17.95 -9.54 6.55
N PHE A 140 17.76 -8.76 7.61
CA PHE A 140 16.50 -8.09 7.95
C PHE A 140 16.31 -6.72 7.25
N ILE A 141 17.38 -5.98 6.99
CA ILE A 141 17.32 -4.61 6.45
C ILE A 141 18.37 -4.45 5.35
N TYR A 142 17.93 -3.88 4.24
CA TYR A 142 18.78 -3.46 3.13
C TYR A 142 18.71 -1.93 3.06
N ASN A 143 19.69 -1.23 3.64
CA ASN A 143 19.73 0.25 3.61
C ASN A 143 19.60 0.80 2.19
N ARG A 144 20.18 0.08 1.21
CA ARG A 144 20.08 0.43 -0.21
C ARG A 144 18.66 0.30 -0.77
N ALA A 145 17.80 -0.56 -0.21
CA ALA A 145 16.40 -0.65 -0.62
C ALA A 145 15.64 0.61 -0.19
N LEU A 146 15.86 1.10 1.04
CA LEU A 146 15.27 2.36 1.51
C LEU A 146 15.59 3.52 0.56
N VAL A 147 16.87 3.64 0.16
CA VAL A 147 17.31 4.69 -0.78
C VAL A 147 16.66 4.54 -2.15
N VAL A 148 16.68 3.34 -2.75
CA VAL A 148 16.14 3.13 -4.10
C VAL A 148 14.64 3.41 -4.16
N TYR A 149 13.86 2.96 -3.18
CA TYR A 149 12.43 3.27 -3.15
C TYR A 149 12.16 4.77 -2.95
N THR A 150 12.90 5.42 -2.06
CA THR A 150 12.79 6.87 -1.82
C THR A 150 13.05 7.66 -3.10
N LEU A 151 14.19 7.40 -3.76
CA LEU A 151 14.55 8.07 -5.00
C LEU A 151 13.55 7.78 -6.12
N SER A 152 13.12 6.52 -6.27
CA SER A 152 12.13 6.15 -7.30
C SER A 152 10.82 6.89 -7.11
N MET A 153 10.28 6.93 -5.88
CA MET A 153 9.04 7.65 -5.60
C MET A 153 9.17 9.16 -5.83
N VAL A 154 10.29 9.77 -5.40
CA VAL A 154 10.54 11.20 -5.61
C VAL A 154 10.63 11.54 -7.10
N ILE A 155 11.38 10.76 -7.89
CA ILE A 155 11.56 11.01 -9.33
C ILE A 155 10.22 10.87 -10.06
N PHE A 156 9.48 9.78 -9.81
CA PHE A 156 8.20 9.52 -10.46
C PHE A 156 7.14 10.54 -10.04
N ARG A 157 7.07 10.93 -8.75
CA ARG A 157 6.16 11.97 -8.30
C ARG A 157 6.54 13.36 -8.81
N PHE A 158 7.83 13.68 -8.92
CA PHE A 158 8.27 14.90 -9.58
C PHE A 158 7.77 14.96 -11.02
N PHE A 159 7.93 13.87 -11.79
CA PHE A 159 7.39 13.77 -13.15
C PHE A 159 5.85 13.90 -13.17
N ALA A 160 5.14 13.28 -12.23
CA ALA A 160 3.68 13.43 -12.17
C ALA A 160 3.26 14.87 -11.88
N TYR A 161 3.90 15.56 -10.93
CA TYR A 161 3.58 16.95 -10.59
C TYR A 161 3.93 17.93 -11.70
N ARG A 162 5.07 17.74 -12.39
CA ARG A 162 5.56 18.71 -13.41
C ARG A 162 5.21 18.35 -14.84
N GLY A 163 5.11 17.07 -15.15
CA GLY A 163 4.89 16.57 -16.51
C GLY A 163 3.43 16.22 -16.80
N LEU A 164 2.73 15.61 -15.83
CA LEU A 164 1.33 15.21 -15.98
C LEU A 164 0.35 16.19 -15.33
N ASP A 165 0.85 17.22 -14.64
CA ASP A 165 0.08 18.24 -13.93
C ASP A 165 -1.00 17.66 -13.01
N ILE A 166 -0.64 16.63 -12.24
CA ILE A 166 -1.61 15.99 -11.33
C ILE A 166 -2.00 16.94 -10.19
N TYR A 167 -3.25 16.82 -9.73
CA TYR A 167 -3.81 17.62 -8.65
C TYR A 167 -2.95 17.57 -7.38
N SER A 168 -2.42 18.71 -6.95
CA SER A 168 -1.43 18.82 -5.86
C SER A 168 -1.45 20.23 -5.22
N LEU A 169 -0.63 20.48 -4.19
CA LEU A 169 -0.56 21.77 -3.44
C LEU A 169 -0.12 23.02 -4.25
N GLY A 170 -0.01 22.91 -5.58
CA GLY A 170 0.50 23.96 -6.45
C GLY A 170 2.04 24.04 -6.45
N ASN A 171 2.58 24.78 -7.42
CA ASN A 171 4.03 24.82 -7.69
C ASN A 171 4.86 25.38 -6.52
N ASP A 172 4.31 26.33 -5.76
CA ASP A 172 5.00 26.96 -4.63
C ASP A 172 5.24 25.98 -3.46
N ASN A 173 4.45 24.91 -3.40
CA ASN A 173 4.52 23.87 -2.36
C ASN A 173 5.05 22.53 -2.88
N LEU A 174 5.74 22.52 -4.02
CA LEU A 174 6.31 21.31 -4.61
C LEU A 174 7.23 20.57 -3.63
N THR A 175 8.03 21.31 -2.85
CA THR A 175 8.94 20.73 -1.86
C THR A 175 8.19 19.88 -0.83
N ILE A 176 7.04 20.35 -0.33
CA ILE A 176 6.21 19.60 0.63
C ILE A 176 5.69 18.31 -0.03
N SER A 177 5.24 18.40 -1.28
CA SER A 177 4.74 17.26 -2.04
C SER A 177 5.83 16.20 -2.32
N LEU A 178 7.08 16.64 -2.56
CA LEU A 178 8.23 15.75 -2.73
C LEU A 178 8.73 15.15 -1.41
N LEU A 179 8.66 15.89 -0.30
CA LEU A 179 8.95 15.36 1.03
C LEU A 179 7.97 14.24 1.39
N TRP A 180 6.68 14.44 1.10
CA TRP A 180 5.68 13.37 1.24
C TRP A 180 6.00 12.16 0.35
N ALA A 181 6.37 12.37 -0.92
CA ALA A 181 6.78 11.28 -1.81
C ALA A 181 8.02 10.54 -1.29
N ALA A 182 8.98 11.25 -0.69
CA ALA A 182 10.14 10.65 -0.05
C ALA A 182 9.74 9.79 1.17
N MET A 183 8.84 10.27 2.03
CA MET A 183 8.32 9.49 3.16
C MET A 183 7.59 8.22 2.71
N LEU A 184 6.78 8.32 1.64
CA LEU A 184 6.11 7.18 1.03
C LEU A 184 7.13 6.17 0.49
N GLY A 185 8.14 6.62 -0.25
CA GLY A 185 9.20 5.75 -0.75
C GLY A 185 10.01 5.08 0.37
N LEU A 186 10.39 5.82 1.42
CA LEU A 186 11.08 5.26 2.59
C LEU A 186 10.25 4.17 3.26
N THR A 187 8.96 4.42 3.43
CA THR A 187 8.01 3.47 4.03
C THR A 187 7.87 2.22 3.17
N MET A 188 7.72 2.38 1.85
CA MET A 188 7.65 1.24 0.93
C MET A 188 8.93 0.40 0.92
N GLY A 189 10.11 1.04 1.00
CA GLY A 189 11.37 0.33 1.16
C GLY A 189 11.44 -0.47 2.46
N GLY A 190 10.92 0.09 3.56
CA GLY A 190 10.83 -0.59 4.86
C GLY A 190 9.88 -1.77 4.83
N VAL A 191 8.67 -1.57 4.29
CA VAL A 191 7.66 -2.62 4.10
C VAL A 191 8.20 -3.75 3.20
N PHE A 192 8.91 -3.40 2.13
CA PHE A 192 9.58 -4.39 1.29
C PHE A 192 10.60 -5.21 2.09
N CYS A 193 11.47 -4.56 2.87
CA CYS A 193 12.46 -5.27 3.72
C CYS A 193 11.78 -6.26 4.67
N VAL A 194 10.65 -5.89 5.27
CA VAL A 194 9.88 -6.75 6.18
C VAL A 194 9.27 -7.95 5.44
N LEU A 195 8.58 -7.71 4.31
CA LEU A 195 7.73 -8.70 3.64
C LEU A 195 8.46 -9.58 2.62
N GLN A 196 9.50 -9.09 1.95
CA GLN A 196 10.10 -9.75 0.77
C GLN A 196 10.64 -11.17 1.04
N ARG A 197 11.02 -11.46 2.28
CA ARG A 197 11.46 -12.80 2.74
C ARG A 197 10.31 -13.80 2.88
N TYR A 198 9.09 -13.32 3.05
CA TYR A 198 7.92 -14.13 3.32
C TYR A 198 7.00 -14.32 2.11
N LEU A 199 7.26 -13.60 1.01
CA LEU A 199 6.51 -13.78 -0.24
C LEU A 199 6.53 -15.25 -0.71
N ARG A 200 5.37 -15.71 -1.20
CA ARG A 200 5.14 -17.09 -1.62
C ARG A 200 6.09 -17.52 -2.72
N ARG A 201 6.20 -16.73 -3.81
CA ARG A 201 7.27 -16.93 -4.82
C ARG A 201 8.55 -16.21 -4.41
N GLN A 202 9.69 -16.86 -4.59
CA GLN A 202 11.01 -16.35 -4.16
C GLN A 202 11.94 -15.99 -5.31
N ASP A 203 11.61 -16.40 -6.53
CA ASP A 203 12.28 -15.90 -7.72
C ASP A 203 12.07 -14.39 -7.86
N LYS A 204 13.03 -13.70 -8.47
CA LYS A 204 13.05 -12.23 -8.55
C LYS A 204 11.80 -11.69 -9.23
N LYS A 205 11.39 -12.29 -10.35
CA LYS A 205 10.18 -11.90 -11.08
C LYS A 205 8.95 -12.09 -10.18
N GLY A 206 8.77 -13.28 -9.62
CA GLY A 206 7.67 -13.61 -8.74
C GLY A 206 7.56 -12.70 -7.52
N LYS A 207 8.68 -12.34 -6.88
CA LYS A 207 8.70 -11.37 -5.77
C LYS A 207 8.26 -9.97 -6.22
N ASN A 208 8.78 -9.48 -7.35
CA ASN A 208 8.39 -8.17 -7.87
C ASN A 208 6.88 -8.09 -8.14
N TYR A 209 6.34 -9.08 -8.85
CA TYR A 209 4.90 -9.11 -9.14
C TYR A 209 4.04 -9.23 -7.88
N GLN A 210 4.42 -10.07 -6.91
CA GLN A 210 3.65 -10.21 -5.67
C GLN A 210 3.69 -8.94 -4.82
N PHE A 211 4.84 -8.29 -4.70
CA PHE A 211 4.96 -7.09 -3.90
C PHE A 211 4.23 -5.90 -4.53
N THR A 212 4.47 -5.67 -5.82
CA THR A 212 3.87 -4.55 -6.55
C THR A 212 2.38 -4.76 -6.77
N TRP A 213 2.00 -5.82 -7.47
CA TRP A 213 0.61 -6.02 -7.90
C TRP A 213 -0.26 -6.72 -6.87
N GLY A 214 0.34 -7.55 -6.01
CA GLY A 214 -0.39 -8.33 -5.02
C GLY A 214 -0.54 -7.63 -3.66
N PHE A 215 0.33 -6.68 -3.33
CA PHE A 215 0.32 -5.98 -2.04
C PHE A 215 0.13 -4.47 -2.21
N PHE A 216 1.00 -3.80 -2.98
CA PHE A 216 0.98 -2.34 -3.08
C PHE A 216 -0.20 -1.80 -3.92
N ALA A 217 -0.37 -2.31 -5.15
CA ALA A 217 -1.38 -1.81 -6.08
C ALA A 217 -2.81 -1.83 -5.51
N PRO A 218 -3.29 -2.88 -4.80
CA PRO A 218 -4.60 -2.85 -4.16
C PRO A 218 -4.79 -1.67 -3.20
N ALA A 219 -3.79 -1.33 -2.39
CA ALA A 219 -3.87 -0.22 -1.44
C ALA A 219 -3.93 1.15 -2.15
N VAL A 220 -3.11 1.34 -3.18
CA VAL A 220 -3.10 2.58 -3.99
C VAL A 220 -4.39 2.75 -4.77
N LEU A 221 -4.87 1.68 -5.39
CA LEU A 221 -6.13 1.67 -6.13
C LEU A 221 -7.32 1.92 -5.20
N ALA A 222 -7.31 1.35 -3.99
CA ALA A 222 -8.34 1.63 -2.99
C ALA A 222 -8.43 3.13 -2.67
N TYR A 223 -7.30 3.74 -2.32
CA TYR A 223 -7.25 5.15 -1.99
C TYR A 223 -7.75 6.03 -3.13
N HIS A 224 -7.22 5.83 -4.34
CA HIS A 224 -7.60 6.67 -5.49
C HIS A 224 -9.01 6.40 -6.00
N ALA A 225 -9.54 5.18 -5.86
CA ALA A 225 -10.92 4.89 -6.21
C ALA A 225 -11.89 5.57 -5.24
N PHE A 226 -11.64 5.53 -3.93
CA PHE A 226 -12.45 6.29 -2.97
C PHE A 226 -12.33 7.80 -3.17
N PHE A 227 -11.15 8.28 -3.52
CA PHE A 227 -10.93 9.69 -3.86
C PHE A 227 -11.78 10.11 -5.07
N ALA A 228 -11.78 9.33 -6.15
CA ALA A 228 -12.58 9.57 -7.34
C ALA A 228 -14.10 9.45 -7.13
N LEU A 229 -14.52 8.58 -6.20
CA LEU A 229 -15.94 8.47 -5.84
C LEU A 229 -16.43 9.66 -5.04
N ARG A 230 -15.56 10.27 -4.22
CA ARG A 230 -15.96 11.36 -3.34
C ARG A 230 -15.94 12.72 -4.02
N TYR A 231 -14.96 12.94 -4.90
CA TYR A 231 -14.67 14.24 -5.47
C TYR A 231 -14.75 14.22 -6.98
N GLU A 232 -15.13 15.35 -7.57
CA GLU A 232 -15.05 15.54 -9.01
C GLU A 232 -13.58 15.72 -9.41
N ILE A 233 -12.99 14.64 -9.88
CA ILE A 233 -11.62 14.62 -10.38
C ILE A 233 -11.56 13.87 -11.70
N ALA A 234 -10.72 14.37 -12.62
CA ALA A 234 -10.53 13.74 -13.92
C ALA A 234 -10.00 12.31 -13.75
N LEU A 235 -10.59 11.36 -14.50
CA LEU A 235 -10.15 9.96 -14.48
C LEU A 235 -8.66 9.82 -14.87
N VAL A 236 -8.19 10.68 -15.78
CA VAL A 236 -6.77 10.72 -16.18
C VAL A 236 -5.87 11.09 -15.01
N ASP A 237 -6.28 11.98 -14.11
CA ASP A 237 -5.51 12.32 -12.90
C ASP A 237 -5.39 11.10 -11.99
N VAL A 238 -6.53 10.47 -11.68
CA VAL A 238 -6.63 9.27 -10.84
C VAL A 238 -5.77 8.12 -11.37
N VAL A 239 -5.85 7.85 -12.68
CA VAL A 239 -5.07 6.79 -13.34
C VAL A 239 -3.58 7.15 -13.37
N SER A 240 -3.24 8.40 -13.66
CA SER A 240 -1.85 8.89 -13.66
C SER A 240 -1.21 8.74 -12.28
N ARG A 241 -1.90 9.17 -11.21
CA ARG A 241 -1.43 9.03 -9.83
C ARG A 241 -1.12 7.58 -9.47
N ALA A 242 -2.11 6.69 -9.66
CA ALA A 242 -1.97 5.29 -9.32
C ALA A 242 -0.91 4.60 -10.19
N GLY A 243 -0.91 4.88 -11.49
CA GLY A 243 0.01 4.30 -12.47
C GLY A 243 1.46 4.67 -12.18
N VAL A 244 1.74 5.96 -11.95
CA VAL A 244 3.08 6.46 -11.62
C VAL A 244 3.61 5.79 -10.35
N ASP A 245 2.80 5.71 -9.29
CA ASP A 245 3.22 5.08 -8.04
C ASP A 245 3.48 3.58 -8.20
N ILE A 246 2.59 2.87 -8.92
CA ILE A 246 2.75 1.44 -9.20
C ILE A 246 4.02 1.20 -10.01
N MET A 247 4.30 2.03 -11.02
CA MET A 247 5.53 1.95 -11.81
C MET A 247 6.78 2.23 -10.97
N ALA A 248 6.74 3.23 -10.10
CA ALA A 248 7.84 3.57 -9.20
C ALA A 248 8.18 2.40 -8.26
N VAL A 249 7.16 1.79 -7.63
CA VAL A 249 7.34 0.61 -6.78
C VAL A 249 7.80 -0.61 -7.57
N PHE A 250 7.26 -0.83 -8.78
CA PHE A 250 7.69 -1.92 -9.65
C PHE A 250 9.17 -1.82 -10.02
N LEU A 251 9.60 -0.63 -10.44
CA LEU A 251 10.99 -0.37 -10.82
C LEU A 251 11.93 -0.47 -9.62
N ALA A 252 11.56 0.15 -8.49
CA ALA A 252 12.35 0.08 -7.26
C ALA A 252 12.53 -1.38 -6.80
N THR A 253 11.44 -2.15 -6.78
CA THR A 253 11.48 -3.57 -6.43
C THR A 253 12.37 -4.36 -7.38
N TRP A 254 12.28 -4.09 -8.68
CA TRP A 254 13.10 -4.74 -9.70
C TRP A 254 14.60 -4.47 -9.49
N ILE A 255 14.97 -3.20 -9.31
CA ILE A 255 16.36 -2.76 -9.06
C ILE A 255 16.91 -3.46 -7.80
N VAL A 256 16.17 -3.41 -6.68
CA VAL A 256 16.62 -3.99 -5.42
C VAL A 256 16.83 -5.51 -5.55
N LEU A 257 15.92 -6.22 -6.22
CA LEU A 257 16.01 -7.67 -6.38
C LEU A 257 17.14 -8.12 -7.30
N HIS A 258 17.48 -7.35 -8.34
CA HIS A 258 18.48 -7.77 -9.34
C HIS A 258 19.88 -7.21 -9.06
N TRP A 259 19.99 -6.05 -8.40
CA TRP A 259 21.29 -5.38 -8.27
C TRP A 259 21.81 -5.42 -6.84
N GLN A 260 20.95 -5.54 -5.83
CA GLN A 260 21.41 -5.45 -4.42
C GLN A 260 21.49 -6.81 -3.73
N ILE A 261 20.62 -7.75 -4.06
CA ILE A 261 20.62 -9.09 -3.44
C ILE A 261 21.70 -9.98 -4.07
N ASP A 262 21.94 -9.86 -5.38
CA ASP A 262 22.95 -10.65 -6.09
C ASP A 262 24.39 -10.28 -5.70
N GLU A 263 24.68 -8.99 -5.51
CA GLU A 263 26.01 -8.54 -5.05
C GLU A 263 26.35 -9.14 -3.67
N LEU A 264 25.40 -9.16 -2.73
CA LEU A 264 25.61 -9.75 -1.41
C LEU A 264 25.74 -11.28 -1.45
N ALA A 265 25.05 -11.95 -2.38
CA ALA A 265 25.17 -13.39 -2.60
C ALA A 265 26.52 -13.75 -3.24
N GLY A 266 26.99 -12.95 -4.20
CA GLY A 266 28.29 -13.10 -4.86
C GLY A 266 29.47 -12.85 -3.92
N ILE A 267 29.37 -11.89 -3.00
CA ILE A 267 30.41 -11.63 -1.98
C ILE A 267 30.57 -12.83 -1.02
N LYS A 268 29.47 -13.52 -0.67
CA LYS A 268 29.52 -14.71 0.19
C LYS A 268 30.05 -15.97 -0.49
N GLN A 269 30.17 -15.97 -1.82
CA GLN A 269 30.63 -17.12 -2.60
C GLN A 269 32.12 -17.08 -2.97
N LYS A 270 32.91 -16.11 -2.51
CA LYS A 270 34.37 -16.27 -2.57
C LYS A 270 34.78 -17.37 -1.59
N PRO A 271 35.28 -18.54 -2.03
CA PRO A 271 35.83 -19.51 -1.12
C PRO A 271 37.06 -18.85 -0.48
N THR A 272 37.14 -18.93 0.85
CA THR A 272 38.43 -18.86 1.55
C THR A 272 39.33 -19.87 0.87
N VAL A 273 40.31 -19.37 0.12
CA VAL A 273 41.45 -20.19 -0.32
C VAL A 273 42.09 -20.68 0.96
N SER A 274 41.86 -21.95 1.29
CA SER A 274 42.65 -22.69 2.26
C SER A 274 44.04 -22.84 1.64
N GLY A 275 44.89 -21.85 1.86
CA GLY A 275 46.32 -21.97 1.64
C GLY A 275 46.93 -22.67 2.84
N GLU A 276 46.93 -24.01 2.81
CA GLU A 276 47.93 -24.83 3.47
C GLU A 276 48.68 -25.56 2.36
N ILE A 277 49.92 -25.13 2.07
CA ILE A 277 51.16 -25.92 2.06
C ILE A 277 52.25 -24.99 2.58
#